data_AF-A0A087WPV3-F1
#
_entry.id   AF-A0A087WPV3-F1
#
_cell.length_a   1.000
_cell.length_b   1.000
_cell.length_c   1.000
_cell.angle_alpha   90.00
_cell.angle_beta   90.00
_cell.angle_gamma   90.00
#
_symmetry.space_group_name_H-M   'P 1'
#
loop_
_entity.id
_entity.type
_entity.pdbx_description
1 polymer ?
#
loop_
_entity_poly.entity_id
_entity_poly.type
_entity_poly.pdbx_seq_one_letter_code
_entity_poly.pdbx_strand_id
1 'polypeptide(L)' 'MTTKDPESEHPSVTLFRQYLRICTVQPNPDYGTLASRPL' A
#
# COMPACT_ATOMS: atom_id res chain seq x y z
N MET A 1 -24.18 18.11 12.24
CA MET A 1 -23.42 17.27 11.30
C MET A 1 -22.04 17.89 11.21
N THR A 2 -21.09 17.34 11.96
CA THR A 2 -19.75 17.94 12.07
C THR A 2 -19.01 17.67 10.78
N THR A 3 -18.96 18.67 9.91
CA THR A 3 -18.05 18.73 8.78
C THR A 3 -16.63 18.80 9.34
N LYS A 4 -16.01 17.64 9.55
CA LYS A 4 -14.55 17.59 9.61
C LYS A 4 -14.09 18.03 8.23
N ASP A 5 -13.48 19.21 8.13
CA ASP A 5 -12.47 19.42 7.11
C ASP A 5 -11.60 18.16 7.02
N PRO A 6 -11.23 17.69 5.82
CA PRO A 6 -10.45 16.47 5.69
C PRO A 6 -9.09 16.71 6.32
N GLU A 7 -9.01 16.49 7.64
CA GLU A 7 -7.80 16.41 8.43
C GLU A 7 -6.84 15.57 7.60
N SER A 8 -5.77 16.22 7.13
CA SER A 8 -4.75 15.60 6.31
C SER A 8 -4.49 14.19 6.84
N GLU A 9 -4.67 13.18 5.99
CA GLU A 9 -4.55 11.79 6.40
C GLU A 9 -3.24 11.58 7.15
N HIS A 10 -3.30 10.93 8.31
CA HIS A 10 -2.10 10.68 9.10
C HIS A 10 -1.09 9.89 8.23
N PRO A 11 0.20 10.24 8.21
CA PRO A 11 1.17 9.64 7.29
C PRO A 11 1.25 8.11 7.39
N SER A 12 1.11 7.55 8.60
CA SER A 12 1.04 6.09 8.78
C SER A 12 -0.19 5.45 8.14
N VAL A 13 -1.33 6.15 8.08
CA VAL A 13 -2.55 5.66 7.43
C VAL A 13 -2.38 5.69 5.91
N THR A 14 -1.77 6.74 5.37
CA THR A 14 -1.43 6.83 3.95
C THR A 14 -0.52 5.66 3.53
N LEU A 15 0.54 5.39 4.31
CA LEU A 15 1.45 4.27 4.06
C LEU A 15 0.73 2.92 4.16
N PHE A 16 -0.10 2.74 5.19
CA PHE A 16 -0.88 1.52 5.37
C PHE A 16 -1.81 1.26 4.19
N ARG A 17 -2.55 2.27 3.72
CA ARG A 17 -3.42 2.16 2.54
C ARG A 17 -2.63 1.92 1.26
N GLN A 18 -1.41 2.42 1.15
CA GLN A 18 -0.53 2.09 0.03
C GLN A 18 -0.15 0.61 0.05
N TYR A 19 0.20 0.06 1.21
CA TYR A 19 0.53 -1.36 1.36
C TYR A 19 -0.65 -2.28 1.00
N LEU A 20 -1.86 -1.93 1.45
CA LEU A 20 -3.07 -2.71 1.13
C LEU A 20 -3.40 -2.79 -0.37
N ARG A 21 -2.84 -1.89 -1.19
CA ARG A 21 -3.01 -1.93 -2.65
C ARG A 21 -2.03 -2.88 -3.35
N ILE A 22 -1.03 -3.41 -2.64
CA ILE A 22 -0.09 -4.39 -3.18
C ILE A 22 -0.77 -5.76 -3.15
N CYS A 23 -0.85 -6.43 -4.31
CA CYS A 23 -1.51 -7.72 -4.46
C CYS A 23 -0.65 -8.87 -3.93
N THR A 24 -0.44 -8.95 -2.62
CA THR A 24 0.35 -10.02 -1.99
C THR A 24 -0.50 -11.23 -1.59
N VAL A 25 -1.68 -11.41 -2.19
CA VAL A 25 -2.60 -12.51 -1.84
C VAL A 25 -2.22 -13.80 -2.56
N GLN A 26 -2.30 -14.92 -1.84
CA GLN A 26 -2.11 -16.25 -2.41
C GLN A 26 -3.27 -16.61 -3.37
N PRO A 27 -3.05 -17.46 -4.40
CA PRO A 27 -1.83 -18.22 -4.68
C PRO A 27 -0.75 -17.48 -5.49
N ASN A 28 -1.07 -16.30 -6.04
CA ASN A 28 -0.21 -15.58 -6.98
C ASN A 28 0.15 -14.18 -6.45
N PRO A 29 0.98 -14.08 -5.41
CA PRO A 29 1.37 -12.79 -4.84
C PRO A 29 2.35 -12.04 -5.76
N ASP A 30 2.15 -10.73 -5.88
CA ASP A 30 3.05 -9.82 -6.59
C ASP A 30 4.16 -9.30 -5.67
N TYR A 31 5.20 -10.10 -5.50
CA TYR A 31 6.41 -9.71 -4.75
C TYR A 31 7.45 -8.97 -5.61
N GLY A 32 7.16 -8.71 -6.88
CA GLY A 32 8.13 -8.24 -7.86
C GLY A 32 9.06 -9.33 -8.37
N THR A 33 9.42 -9.28 -9.65
CA THR A 33 10.32 -10.23 -10.28
C THR A 33 11.77 -9.99 -9.84
N LEU A 34 12.28 -10.83 -8.92
CA LEU A 34 13.72 -10.91 -8.60
C LEU A 34 14.59 -11.20 -9.84
N ALA A 35 14.00 -11.69 -10.93
CA ALA A 35 14.68 -12.06 -12.17
C ALA A 35 15.33 -10.90 -12.93
N SER A 36 14.98 -9.63 -12.63
CA SER A 36 15.54 -8.47 -13.35
C SER A 36 16.76 -7.83 -12.67
N ARG A 37 17.18 -8.35 -11.51
CA ARG A 37 18.22 -7.73 -10.70
C ARG A 37 19.45 -8.64 -10.70
N PRO A 38 20.55 -8.26 -11.38
CA PRO A 38 21.78 -9.05 -11.31
C PRO A 38 22.28 -9.05 -9.86
N LEU A 39 22.73 -10.22 -9.40
CA LEU A 39 23.37 -10.43 -8.10
C LEU A 39 24.71 -9.69 -8.03
#